data_AF-A0A1F9PCG3-F1
#
_entry.id   AF-A0A1F9PCG3-F1
#
_cell.length_a   1.000
_cell.length_b   1.000
_cell.length_c   1.000
_cell.angle_alpha   90.00
_cell.angle_beta   90.00
_cell.angle_gamma   90.00
#
_symmetry.space_group_name_H-M   'P 1'
#
loop_
_entity.id
_entity.type
_entity.pdbx_description
1 polymer ?
#
loop_
_entity_poly.entity_id
_entity_poly.type
_entity_poly.pdbx_seq_one_letter_code
_entity_poly.pdbx_strand_id
1 'polypeptide(L)'
;MKLVISIDVEEEGLFFGHYPRTPPGVTNVAELARLAFIPREFGLPLTLLVTYRVARDPAACRVLAQWRDRYGAEIGLHLHHWNTPPFLDLPKPEPVRSERLPRGLLRDKFANLTTQVRNALEVTPRSFRMGRFDAGRQVWSLLPEFGLEVDSSVAPLTRKNPDHRFFLAPADPFPLSDAGPADPPILEVPITMVPVVAGTPELVARLAAVAPPPWGERLGSLFRYGAVAGVQPAWYPLASMQLAARLHRRRGGRVLT
;
A
#
# COMPACT_ATOMS: atom_id res chain seq x y z
N MET A 1 5.09 2.30 -21.45
CA MET A 1 4.45 2.21 -20.12
C MET A 1 5.41 1.45 -19.21
N LYS A 2 5.67 1.96 -18.02
CA LYS A 2 6.51 1.29 -17.01
C LYS A 2 5.64 0.32 -16.20
N LEU A 3 6.26 -0.69 -15.60
CA LEU A 3 5.62 -1.61 -14.67
C LEU A 3 6.45 -1.63 -13.39
N VAL A 4 5.79 -1.45 -12.26
CA VAL A 4 6.34 -1.59 -10.91
C VAL A 4 5.60 -2.74 -10.26
N ILE A 5 6.32 -3.66 -9.62
CA ILE A 5 5.73 -4.78 -8.90
C ILE A 5 6.13 -4.63 -7.44
N SER A 6 5.19 -4.17 -6.62
CA SER A 6 5.35 -4.10 -5.18
C SER A 6 4.64 -5.27 -4.50
N ILE A 7 5.27 -5.85 -3.48
CA ILE A 7 4.69 -6.91 -2.66
C ILE A 7 4.72 -6.49 -1.20
N ASP A 8 3.56 -6.53 -0.56
CA ASP A 8 3.44 -6.37 0.89
C ASP A 8 3.93 -7.66 1.53
N VAL A 9 5.14 -7.63 2.11
CA VAL A 9 5.75 -8.75 2.82
C VAL A 9 5.31 -8.64 4.28
N GLU A 10 4.20 -9.33 4.56
CA GLU A 10 3.43 -9.20 5.79
C GLU A 10 3.16 -10.53 6.49
N GLU A 11 2.52 -10.45 7.65
CA GLU A 11 2.22 -11.58 8.52
C GLU A 11 1.10 -12.48 8.01
N GLU A 12 1.10 -13.72 8.49
CA GLU A 12 0.05 -14.69 8.21
C GLU A 12 -1.27 -14.38 8.93
N GLY A 13 -2.39 -14.80 8.33
CA GLY A 13 -3.70 -14.80 8.97
C GLY A 13 -4.53 -13.52 8.82
N LEU A 14 -4.01 -12.49 8.16
CA LEU A 14 -4.71 -11.20 7.98
C LEU A 14 -6.02 -11.33 7.17
N PHE A 15 -6.11 -12.33 6.28
CA PHE A 15 -7.31 -12.59 5.48
C PHE A 15 -8.51 -13.12 6.29
N PHE A 16 -8.33 -13.51 7.55
CA PHE A 16 -9.42 -13.87 8.47
C PHE A 16 -10.02 -12.66 9.21
N GLY A 17 -9.61 -11.44 8.86
CA GLY A 17 -10.15 -10.21 9.46
C GLY A 17 -9.69 -9.97 10.90
N HIS A 18 -8.68 -10.70 11.37
CA HIS A 18 -8.08 -10.53 12.70
C HIS A 18 -6.72 -9.83 12.57
N TYR A 19 -6.49 -8.81 13.40
CA TYR A 19 -5.29 -7.96 13.36
C TYR A 19 -4.57 -7.98 14.71
N PRO A 20 -4.02 -9.14 15.13
CA PRO A 20 -3.42 -9.26 16.44
C PRO A 20 -2.10 -8.48 16.53
N ARG A 21 -1.78 -7.96 17.73
CA ARG A 21 -0.46 -7.40 18.04
C ARG A 21 0.67 -8.42 17.83
N THR A 22 0.37 -9.70 18.09
CA THR A 22 1.27 -10.83 17.87
C THR A 22 0.66 -11.77 16.84
N PRO A 23 1.14 -11.75 15.58
CA PRO A 23 0.66 -12.65 14.53
C PRO A 23 1.07 -14.11 14.80
N PRO A 24 0.43 -15.08 14.13
CA PRO A 24 0.84 -16.49 14.20
C PRO A 24 2.23 -16.75 13.62
N GLY A 25 2.65 -16.01 12.59
CA GLY A 25 3.94 -16.22 11.94
C GLY A 25 4.18 -15.37 10.70
N VAL A 26 5.35 -15.59 10.11
CA VAL A 26 5.82 -14.98 8.84
C VAL A 26 6.49 -16.04 7.95
N THR A 27 6.10 -17.31 8.08
CA THR A 27 6.73 -18.42 7.34
C THR A 27 6.44 -18.34 5.85
N ASN A 28 5.31 -17.73 5.47
CA ASN A 28 4.94 -17.34 4.12
C ASN A 28 6.02 -16.52 3.37
N VAL A 29 6.94 -15.83 4.06
CA VAL A 29 8.00 -15.06 3.40
C VAL A 29 8.91 -15.97 2.56
N ALA A 30 9.09 -17.24 2.94
CA ALA A 30 9.84 -18.21 2.16
C ALA A 30 9.22 -18.46 0.76
N GLU A 31 7.90 -18.27 0.62
CA GLU A 31 7.18 -18.47 -0.64
C GLU A 31 7.55 -17.42 -1.71
N LEU A 32 8.21 -16.32 -1.33
CA LEU A 32 8.76 -15.36 -2.29
C LEU A 32 9.60 -16.07 -3.35
N ALA A 33 10.32 -17.14 -3.00
CA ALA A 33 11.13 -17.93 -3.94
C ALA A 33 10.38 -18.36 -5.22
N ARG A 34 9.06 -18.55 -5.14
CA ARG A 34 8.19 -18.90 -6.28
C ARG A 34 8.05 -17.79 -7.31
N LEU A 35 8.38 -16.55 -6.93
CA LEU A 35 8.34 -15.36 -7.78
C LEU A 35 9.71 -15.05 -8.41
N ALA A 36 10.75 -15.87 -8.17
CA ALA A 36 12.09 -15.62 -8.69
C ALA A 36 12.15 -15.58 -10.23
N PHE A 37 11.15 -16.16 -10.91
CA PHE A 37 11.02 -16.05 -12.36
C PHE A 37 10.81 -14.61 -12.83
N ILE A 38 10.19 -13.73 -12.03
CA ILE A 38 9.91 -12.34 -12.40
C ILE A 38 11.19 -11.56 -12.73
N PRO A 39 12.15 -11.42 -11.80
CA PRO A 39 13.41 -10.74 -12.11
C PRO A 39 14.28 -11.53 -13.10
N ARG A 40 14.25 -12.87 -13.06
CA ARG A 40 15.12 -13.70 -13.92
C ARG A 40 14.72 -13.69 -15.39
N GLU A 41 13.43 -13.78 -15.68
CA GLU A 41 12.91 -13.94 -17.04
C GLU A 41 12.49 -12.59 -17.65
N PHE A 42 12.01 -11.66 -16.82
CA PHE A 42 11.50 -10.37 -17.30
C PHE A 42 12.41 -9.18 -16.97
N GLY A 43 13.48 -9.39 -16.17
CA GLY A 43 14.38 -8.30 -15.77
C GLY A 43 13.72 -7.25 -14.89
N LEU A 44 12.62 -7.62 -14.21
CA LEU A 44 11.84 -6.71 -13.36
C LEU A 44 12.18 -6.94 -11.88
N PRO A 45 12.91 -6.03 -11.22
CA PRO A 45 13.11 -6.12 -9.77
C PRO A 45 11.78 -5.89 -9.04
N LEU A 46 11.65 -6.51 -7.86
CA LEU A 46 10.49 -6.33 -6.99
C LEU A 46 10.77 -5.23 -5.96
N THR A 47 9.72 -4.50 -5.57
CA THR A 47 9.73 -3.67 -4.35
C THR A 47 9.06 -4.46 -3.23
N LEU A 48 9.82 -4.88 -2.23
CA LEU A 48 9.34 -5.65 -1.09
C LEU A 48 9.09 -4.70 0.08
N LEU A 49 7.82 -4.50 0.42
CA LEU A 49 7.37 -3.58 1.46
C LEU A 49 7.24 -4.39 2.77
N VAL A 50 8.15 -4.16 3.71
CA VAL A 50 8.39 -5.08 4.85
C VAL A 50 7.73 -4.57 6.12
N THR A 51 7.01 -5.45 6.83
CA THR A 51 6.42 -5.13 8.15
C THR A 51 7.41 -5.32 9.31
N TYR A 52 7.08 -4.75 10.47
CA TYR A 52 7.90 -4.87 11.68
C TYR A 52 8.12 -6.32 12.11
N ARG A 53 7.10 -7.18 12.01
CA ARG A 53 7.20 -8.58 12.43
C ARG A 53 8.07 -9.40 11.49
N VAL A 54 7.99 -9.13 10.18
CA VAL A 54 8.87 -9.75 9.19
C VAL A 54 10.33 -9.33 9.43
N ALA A 55 10.58 -8.04 9.62
CA ALA A 55 11.92 -7.54 9.89
C ALA A 55 12.51 -8.01 11.23
N ARG A 56 11.70 -8.55 12.13
CA ARG A 56 12.14 -9.18 13.39
C ARG A 56 12.48 -10.65 13.27
N ASP A 57 12.08 -11.31 12.20
CA ASP A 57 12.31 -12.73 12.02
C ASP A 57 13.61 -12.98 11.24
N PRO A 58 14.62 -13.66 11.84
CA PRO A 58 15.90 -13.88 11.17
C PRO A 58 15.80 -14.75 9.90
N ALA A 59 14.84 -15.67 9.81
CA ALA A 59 14.68 -16.51 8.63
C ALA A 59 14.08 -15.72 7.47
N ALA A 60 13.07 -14.90 7.73
CA ALA A 60 12.50 -13.97 6.77
C ALA A 60 13.56 -12.96 6.30
N CYS A 61 14.36 -12.42 7.21
CA CYS A 61 15.43 -11.47 6.85
C CYS A 61 16.50 -12.09 5.93
N ARG A 62 16.85 -13.37 6.13
CA ARG A 62 17.75 -14.09 5.20
C ARG A 62 17.16 -14.21 3.79
N VAL A 63 15.87 -14.50 3.69
CA VAL A 63 15.17 -14.54 2.39
C VAL A 63 15.19 -13.15 1.73
N LEU A 64 14.85 -12.11 2.48
CA LEU A 64 14.83 -10.73 1.97
C LEU A 64 16.21 -10.22 1.56
N ALA A 65 17.26 -10.53 2.33
CA ALA A 65 18.64 -10.20 1.96
C ALA A 65 19.04 -10.90 0.65
N GLN A 66 18.68 -12.18 0.48
CA GLN A 66 18.89 -12.88 -0.80
C GLN A 66 18.15 -12.20 -1.96
N TRP A 67 16.92 -11.72 -1.73
CA TRP A 67 16.15 -11.01 -2.74
C TRP A 67 16.79 -9.68 -3.15
N ARG A 68 17.26 -8.91 -2.17
CA ARG A 68 18.04 -7.68 -2.39
C ARG A 68 19.32 -7.96 -3.18
N ASP A 69 20.15 -8.90 -2.70
CA ASP A 69 21.51 -9.10 -3.20
C ASP A 69 21.54 -9.82 -4.56
N ARG A 70 20.64 -10.79 -4.77
CA ARG A 70 20.64 -11.62 -5.98
C ARG A 70 19.72 -11.09 -7.07
N TYR A 71 18.57 -10.52 -6.71
CA TYR A 71 17.55 -10.11 -7.68
C TYR A 71 17.39 -8.59 -7.77
N GLY A 72 18.18 -7.81 -7.02
CA GLY A 72 18.11 -6.35 -7.02
C GLY A 72 16.79 -5.82 -6.47
N ALA A 73 16.13 -6.57 -5.59
CA ALA A 73 14.88 -6.12 -5.00
C ALA A 73 15.09 -4.88 -4.12
N GLU A 74 14.19 -3.90 -4.26
CA GLU A 74 14.10 -2.78 -3.34
C GLU A 74 13.43 -3.25 -2.04
N ILE A 75 13.95 -2.79 -0.90
CA ILE A 75 13.33 -3.00 0.41
C ILE A 75 12.70 -1.69 0.87
N GLY A 76 11.37 -1.67 0.97
CA GLY A 76 10.57 -0.56 1.49
C GLY A 76 9.90 -0.89 2.82
N LEU A 77 9.13 0.06 3.35
CA LEU A 77 8.45 -0.07 4.64
C LEU A 77 6.96 -0.36 4.47
N HIS A 78 6.43 -1.30 5.26
CA HIS A 78 5.00 -1.57 5.36
C HIS A 78 4.51 -1.44 6.80
N LEU A 79 3.80 -0.35 7.12
CA LEU A 79 3.39 -0.11 8.51
C LEU A 79 2.06 -0.78 8.84
N HIS A 80 2.13 -1.80 9.69
CA HIS A 80 1.02 -2.37 10.45
C HIS A 80 0.98 -1.74 11.84
N HIS A 81 0.27 -0.61 11.98
CA HIS A 81 0.28 0.17 13.22
C HIS A 81 -0.32 -0.58 14.43
N TRP A 82 -1.14 -1.61 14.20
CA TRP A 82 -1.69 -2.46 15.27
C TRP A 82 -0.65 -3.42 15.85
N ASN A 83 0.41 -3.80 15.11
CA ASN A 83 1.41 -4.79 15.57
C ASN A 83 2.84 -4.24 15.68
N THR A 84 3.04 -2.97 15.30
CA THR A 84 4.32 -2.27 15.45
C THR A 84 4.35 -1.55 16.80
N PRO A 85 5.36 -1.76 17.66
CA PRO A 85 5.48 -1.06 18.95
C PRO A 85 5.80 0.43 18.74
N PRO A 86 5.57 1.30 19.76
CA PRO A 86 5.03 0.97 21.07
C PRO A 86 3.52 0.69 21.02
N PHE A 87 3.03 -0.03 22.03
CA PHE A 87 1.61 -0.35 22.17
C PHE A 87 0.98 0.58 23.20
N LEU A 88 -0.18 1.12 22.85
CA LEU A 88 -1.03 1.88 23.75
C LEU A 88 -2.39 1.17 23.80
N ASP A 89 -2.97 1.06 24.98
CA ASP A 89 -4.32 0.52 25.12
C ASP A 89 -5.32 1.59 24.71
N LEU A 90 -5.94 1.36 23.55
CA LEU A 90 -6.92 2.24 22.94
C LEU A 90 -8.33 1.74 23.29
N PRO A 91 -9.32 2.63 23.42
CA PRO A 91 -10.68 2.27 23.80
C PRO A 91 -11.44 1.49 22.71
N LYS A 92 -10.87 1.36 21.51
CA LYS A 92 -11.48 0.69 20.37
C LYS A 92 -10.68 -0.58 20.03
N PRO A 93 -11.34 -1.64 19.54
CA PRO A 93 -10.63 -2.81 19.05
C PRO A 93 -9.73 -2.43 17.88
N GLU A 94 -8.57 -3.07 17.81
CA GLU A 94 -7.65 -2.92 16.69
C GLU A 94 -8.25 -3.50 15.39
N PRO A 95 -7.92 -2.93 14.22
CA PRO A 95 -7.05 -1.78 14.02
C PRO A 95 -7.81 -0.46 14.20
N VAL A 96 -7.34 0.41 15.10
CA VAL A 96 -7.83 1.79 15.18
C VAL A 96 -7.29 2.57 13.99
N ARG A 97 -8.15 3.31 13.26
CA ARG A 97 -7.72 4.11 12.09
C ARG A 97 -6.52 5.01 12.43
N SER A 98 -5.52 5.06 11.57
CA SER A 98 -4.27 5.80 11.74
C SER A 98 -4.50 7.27 12.11
N GLU A 99 -5.45 7.92 11.44
CA GLU A 99 -5.83 9.31 11.67
C GLU A 99 -6.46 9.57 13.06
N ARG A 100 -6.84 8.51 13.79
CA ARG A 100 -7.35 8.59 15.16
C ARG A 100 -6.28 8.26 16.21
N LEU A 101 -5.09 7.83 15.80
CA LEU A 101 -3.99 7.60 16.72
C LEU A 101 -3.37 8.94 17.15
N PRO A 102 -2.86 9.04 18.38
CA PRO A 102 -2.00 10.16 18.75
C PRO A 102 -0.81 10.26 17.80
N ARG A 103 -0.57 11.45 17.25
CA ARG A 103 0.51 11.67 16.27
C ARG A 103 1.89 11.21 16.77
N GLY A 104 2.19 11.42 18.06
CA GLY A 104 3.44 10.96 18.68
C GLY A 104 3.56 9.43 18.67
N LEU A 105 2.48 8.72 19.02
CA LEU A 105 2.43 7.26 18.95
C LEU A 105 2.68 6.75 17.52
N LEU A 106 2.08 7.40 16.52
CA LEU A 106 2.29 7.02 15.12
C LEU A 106 3.74 7.28 14.68
N ARG A 107 4.33 8.42 15.07
CA ARG A 107 5.76 8.73 14.82
C ARG A 107 6.67 7.66 15.43
N ASP A 108 6.44 7.26 16.66
CA ASP A 108 7.27 6.25 17.35
C ASP A 108 7.15 4.88 16.68
N LYS A 109 5.97 4.53 16.16
CA LYS A 109 5.76 3.32 15.35
C LYS A 109 6.56 3.36 14.04
N PHE A 110 6.57 4.50 13.34
CA PHE A 110 7.44 4.68 12.18
C PHE A 110 8.92 4.54 12.54
N ALA A 111 9.36 5.14 13.65
CA ALA A 111 10.74 5.05 14.10
C ALA A 111 11.17 3.60 14.40
N ASN A 112 10.32 2.83 15.08
CA ASN A 112 10.59 1.43 15.38
C ASN A 112 10.61 0.57 14.12
N LEU A 113 9.65 0.73 13.21
CA LEU A 113 9.64 0.02 11.94
C LEU A 113 10.90 0.34 11.12
N THR A 114 11.22 1.62 10.96
CA THR A 114 12.38 2.09 10.19
C THR A 114 13.67 1.54 10.79
N THR A 115 13.86 1.67 12.10
CA THR A 115 15.06 1.17 12.79
C THR A 115 15.18 -0.35 12.65
N GLN A 116 14.08 -1.08 12.83
CA GLN A 116 14.08 -2.53 12.72
C GLN A 116 14.49 -2.99 11.32
N VAL A 117 13.89 -2.42 10.27
CA VAL A 117 14.21 -2.76 8.87
C VAL A 117 15.63 -2.36 8.52
N ARG A 118 16.08 -1.15 8.90
CA ARG A 118 17.46 -0.68 8.66
C ARG A 118 18.50 -1.61 9.29
N ASN A 119 18.29 -2.02 10.53
CA ASN A 119 19.25 -2.85 11.24
C ASN A 119 19.24 -4.30 10.76
N ALA A 120 18.06 -4.87 10.46
CA ALA A 120 17.95 -6.28 10.08
C ALA A 120 18.37 -6.55 8.64
N LEU A 121 18.22 -5.57 7.76
CA LEU A 121 18.46 -5.71 6.32
C LEU A 121 19.51 -4.74 5.79
N GLU A 122 20.18 -3.96 6.63
CA GLU A 122 21.28 -3.04 6.25
C GLU A 122 20.94 -2.16 5.04
N VAL A 123 19.70 -1.68 4.97
CA VAL A 123 19.18 -0.85 3.87
C VAL A 123 18.79 0.54 4.38
N THR A 124 18.64 1.50 3.47
CA THR A 124 17.95 2.77 3.73
C THR A 124 16.64 2.80 2.92
N PRO A 125 15.49 2.45 3.53
CA PRO A 125 14.22 2.40 2.82
C PRO A 125 13.80 3.79 2.30
N ARG A 126 13.22 3.84 1.10
CA ARG A 126 12.71 5.06 0.47
C ARG A 126 11.23 4.97 0.05
N SER A 127 10.73 3.75 -0.14
CA SER A 127 9.33 3.49 -0.45
C SER A 127 8.55 3.05 0.79
N PHE A 128 7.27 3.39 0.79
CA PHE A 128 6.34 3.10 1.87
C PHE A 128 4.98 2.67 1.34
N ARG A 129 4.32 1.78 2.08
CA ARG A 129 2.87 1.57 1.99
C ARG A 129 2.29 1.38 3.37
N MET A 130 1.14 1.98 3.61
CA MET A 130 0.40 1.81 4.85
C MET A 130 -0.43 0.54 4.82
N GLY A 131 -0.42 -0.19 5.94
CA GLY A 131 -1.31 -1.33 6.16
C GLY A 131 -2.76 -0.97 5.86
N ARG A 132 -3.43 -1.83 5.11
CA ARG A 132 -4.84 -1.64 4.70
C ARG A 132 -5.12 -0.35 3.93
N PHE A 133 -4.11 0.30 3.35
CA PHE A 133 -4.24 1.60 2.68
C PHE A 133 -4.76 2.70 3.63
N ASP A 134 -4.49 2.57 4.92
CA ASP A 134 -4.97 3.46 5.98
C ASP A 134 -4.10 4.73 6.11
N ALA A 135 -3.69 5.32 4.99
CA ALA A 135 -2.87 6.53 4.98
C ALA A 135 -3.72 7.79 4.80
N GLY A 136 -3.45 8.80 5.63
CA GLY A 136 -4.00 10.14 5.52
C GLY A 136 -2.94 11.20 5.83
N ARG A 137 -3.40 12.43 6.08
CA ARG A 137 -2.52 13.59 6.27
C ARG A 137 -1.46 13.38 7.37
N GLN A 138 -1.80 12.72 8.48
CA GLN A 138 -0.83 12.50 9.55
C GLN A 138 0.27 11.52 9.12
N VAL A 139 -0.12 10.42 8.45
CA VAL A 139 0.81 9.44 7.88
C VAL A 139 1.73 10.11 6.87
N TRP A 140 1.18 10.89 5.93
CA TRP A 140 1.97 11.54 4.89
C TRP A 140 2.91 12.62 5.41
N SER A 141 2.48 13.38 6.41
CA SER A 141 3.35 14.37 7.06
C SER A 141 4.56 13.76 7.77
N LEU A 142 4.50 12.46 8.10
CA LEU A 142 5.58 11.73 8.76
C LEU A 142 6.61 11.18 7.77
N LEU A 143 6.23 10.91 6.52
CA LEU A 143 7.11 10.24 5.55
C LEU A 143 8.46 10.97 5.35
N PRO A 144 8.49 12.30 5.14
CA PRO A 144 9.75 13.02 4.98
C PRO A 144 10.65 12.93 6.21
N GLU A 145 10.08 12.85 7.41
CA GLU A 145 10.84 12.77 8.67
C GLU A 145 11.68 11.49 8.78
N PHE A 146 11.31 10.44 8.04
CA PHE A 146 12.02 9.17 8.00
C PHE A 146 12.84 8.97 6.72
N GLY A 147 12.89 9.97 5.84
CA GLY A 147 13.60 9.91 4.55
C GLY A 147 12.89 9.07 3.49
N LEU A 148 11.57 8.90 3.63
CA LEU A 148 10.75 8.22 2.64
C LEU A 148 10.39 9.23 1.54
N GLU A 149 10.53 8.81 0.29
CA GLU A 149 10.37 9.63 -0.92
C GLU A 149 9.11 9.23 -1.70
N VAL A 150 8.67 7.97 -1.54
CA VAL A 150 7.57 7.36 -2.29
C VAL A 150 6.55 6.74 -1.33
N ASP A 151 5.28 7.06 -1.53
CA ASP A 151 4.14 6.37 -0.92
C ASP A 151 3.38 5.55 -1.98
N SER A 152 2.74 4.46 -1.56
CA SER A 152 1.89 3.64 -2.41
C SER A 152 0.62 3.22 -1.65
N SER A 153 0.09 4.14 -0.85
CA SER A 153 -1.04 3.88 0.04
C SER A 153 -2.37 4.33 -0.53
N VAL A 154 -2.42 4.96 -1.71
CA VAL A 154 -3.67 5.35 -2.36
C VAL A 154 -4.23 4.20 -3.18
N ALA A 155 -5.51 3.88 -2.91
CA ALA A 155 -6.30 2.88 -3.60
C ALA A 155 -7.51 3.55 -4.29
N PRO A 156 -7.33 4.15 -5.49
CA PRO A 156 -8.37 4.89 -6.18
C PRO A 156 -9.63 4.05 -6.44
N LEU A 157 -10.78 4.69 -6.60
CA LEU A 157 -12.05 4.00 -6.90
C LEU A 157 -12.51 3.03 -5.78
N THR A 158 -11.90 3.11 -4.60
CA THR A 158 -12.29 2.35 -3.41
C THR A 158 -12.58 3.28 -2.23
N ARG A 159 -13.14 2.72 -1.16
CA ARG A 159 -13.35 3.40 0.13
C ARG A 159 -12.32 2.99 1.19
N LYS A 160 -11.15 2.48 0.79
CA LYS A 160 -10.12 2.02 1.74
C LYS A 160 -9.41 3.19 2.43
N ASN A 161 -9.04 4.21 1.65
CA ASN A 161 -8.40 5.41 2.18
C ASN A 161 -9.32 6.15 3.17
N PRO A 162 -8.78 6.69 4.27
CA PRO A 162 -9.52 7.54 5.23
C PRO A 162 -10.15 8.77 4.58
N ASP A 163 -9.45 9.39 3.64
CA ASP A 163 -9.91 10.57 2.93
C ASP A 163 -10.58 10.16 1.60
N HIS A 164 -11.84 10.55 1.46
CA HIS A 164 -12.66 10.20 0.30
C HIS A 164 -12.24 10.91 -0.99
N ARG A 165 -11.44 11.99 -0.93
CA ARG A 165 -10.90 12.68 -2.11
C ARG A 165 -10.09 11.73 -3.00
N PHE A 166 -9.40 10.76 -2.38
CA PHE A 166 -8.59 9.76 -3.07
C PHE A 166 -9.40 8.73 -3.85
N PHE A 167 -10.73 8.72 -3.72
CA PHE A 167 -11.59 7.96 -4.62
C PHE A 167 -11.36 8.36 -6.09
N LEU A 168 -11.12 9.65 -6.36
CA LEU A 168 -10.85 10.18 -7.70
C LEU A 168 -9.35 10.42 -7.95
N ALA A 169 -8.47 9.83 -7.15
CA ALA A 169 -7.04 9.97 -7.39
C ALA A 169 -6.63 9.38 -8.75
N PRO A 170 -5.60 9.95 -9.42
CA PRO A 170 -5.06 9.38 -10.64
C PRO A 170 -4.62 7.92 -10.46
N ALA A 171 -4.61 7.15 -11.54
CA ALA A 171 -4.02 5.80 -11.54
C ALA A 171 -2.51 5.82 -11.85
N ASP A 172 -1.99 6.94 -12.35
CA ASP A 172 -0.55 7.17 -12.53
C ASP A 172 0.04 7.88 -11.31
N PRO A 173 1.37 7.76 -11.08
CA PRO A 173 2.05 8.47 -10.01
C PRO A 173 1.85 9.99 -10.05
N PHE A 174 1.68 10.61 -8.88
CA PHE A 174 1.45 12.05 -8.73
C PHE A 174 2.14 12.60 -7.47
N PRO A 175 2.53 13.89 -7.45
CA PRO A 175 3.10 14.50 -6.25
C PRO A 175 2.01 14.65 -5.17
N LEU A 176 2.33 14.21 -3.96
CA LEU A 176 1.43 14.21 -2.83
C LEU A 176 1.57 15.52 -2.04
N SER A 177 0.73 16.50 -2.36
CA SER A 177 0.76 17.82 -1.70
C SER A 177 0.40 17.79 -0.22
N ASP A 178 -0.33 16.76 0.23
CA ASP A 178 -0.81 16.63 1.62
C ASP A 178 0.31 16.24 2.61
N ALA A 179 1.50 15.87 2.12
CA ALA A 179 2.67 15.55 2.94
C ALA A 179 3.35 16.78 3.57
N GLY A 180 2.94 18.00 3.20
CA GLY A 180 3.58 19.25 3.63
C GLY A 180 4.71 19.69 2.69
N PRO A 181 5.53 20.69 3.09
CA PRO A 181 6.50 21.35 2.22
C PRO A 181 7.80 20.53 2.05
N ALA A 182 7.68 19.28 1.60
CA ALA A 182 8.83 18.48 1.20
C ALA A 182 9.36 18.93 -0.17
N ASP A 183 10.68 19.03 -0.31
CA ASP A 183 11.36 19.32 -1.58
C ASP A 183 12.44 18.26 -1.86
N PRO A 184 12.26 17.37 -2.88
CA PRO A 184 11.08 17.26 -3.73
C PRO A 184 9.85 16.76 -2.95
N PRO A 185 8.63 16.99 -3.47
CA PRO A 185 7.41 16.46 -2.85
C PRO A 185 7.42 14.93 -2.88
N ILE A 186 6.78 14.32 -1.87
CA ILE A 186 6.55 12.87 -1.84
C ILE A 186 5.82 12.45 -3.12
N LEU A 187 6.31 11.40 -3.77
CA LEU A 187 5.64 10.82 -4.92
C LEU A 187 4.66 9.75 -4.45
N GLU A 188 3.35 9.96 -4.65
CA GLU A 188 2.37 8.91 -4.51
C GLU A 188 2.35 8.04 -5.77
N VAL A 189 2.47 6.74 -5.57
CA VAL A 189 2.43 5.68 -6.59
C VAL A 189 1.20 4.81 -6.27
N PRO A 190 0.00 5.23 -6.69
CA PRO A 190 -1.24 4.55 -6.32
C PRO A 190 -1.28 3.15 -6.93
N ILE A 191 -2.02 2.22 -6.33
CA ILE A 191 -2.28 0.94 -6.99
C ILE A 191 -3.15 1.15 -8.24
N THR A 192 -2.77 0.54 -9.37
CA THR A 192 -3.46 0.83 -10.62
C THR A 192 -4.85 0.20 -10.66
N MET A 193 -5.88 1.05 -10.64
CA MET A 193 -7.28 0.69 -10.87
C MET A 193 -7.90 1.68 -11.85
N VAL A 194 -8.67 1.16 -12.80
CA VAL A 194 -9.19 1.92 -13.94
C VAL A 194 -10.68 1.66 -14.10
N PRO A 195 -11.52 2.70 -14.26
CA PRO A 195 -12.94 2.47 -14.51
C PRO A 195 -13.13 1.85 -15.89
N VAL A 196 -14.03 0.88 -16.02
CA VAL A 196 -14.32 0.25 -17.32
C VAL A 196 -14.82 1.29 -18.33
N VAL A 197 -15.67 2.21 -17.87
CA VAL A 197 -16.19 3.34 -18.66
C VAL A 197 -15.67 4.66 -18.09
N ALA A 198 -15.05 5.50 -18.93
CA ALA A 198 -14.53 6.81 -18.51
C ALA A 198 -15.67 7.73 -18.03
N GLY A 199 -15.40 8.62 -17.07
CA GLY A 199 -16.40 9.54 -16.51
C GLY A 199 -17.34 8.93 -15.46
N THR A 200 -17.36 7.59 -15.32
CA THR A 200 -18.19 6.93 -14.31
C THR A 200 -17.76 7.19 -12.87
N PRO A 201 -16.46 7.30 -12.51
CA PRO A 201 -16.08 7.65 -11.15
C PRO A 201 -16.61 9.01 -10.72
N GLU A 202 -16.54 10.02 -11.58
CA GLU A 202 -17.00 11.38 -11.31
C GLU A 202 -18.52 11.42 -11.14
N LEU A 203 -19.25 10.68 -11.97
CA LEU A 203 -20.69 10.51 -11.81
C LEU A 203 -21.03 9.86 -10.47
N VAL A 204 -20.35 8.76 -10.12
CA VAL A 204 -20.57 8.05 -8.86
C VAL A 204 -20.22 8.92 -7.66
N ALA A 205 -19.14 9.69 -7.73
CA ALA A 205 -18.75 10.62 -6.68
C ALA A 205 -19.81 11.73 -6.48
N ARG A 206 -20.35 12.29 -7.57
CA ARG A 206 -21.43 13.29 -7.52
C ARG A 206 -22.71 12.69 -6.94
N LEU A 207 -23.13 11.51 -7.41
CA LEU A 207 -24.31 10.82 -6.91
C LEU A 207 -24.17 10.47 -5.43
N ALA A 208 -22.99 9.99 -5.01
CA ALA A 208 -22.72 9.66 -3.62
C ALA A 208 -22.75 10.90 -2.70
N ALA A 209 -22.36 12.07 -3.21
CA ALA A 209 -22.36 13.32 -2.44
C ALA A 209 -23.77 13.89 -2.20
N VAL A 210 -24.72 13.62 -3.10
CA VAL A 210 -26.11 14.09 -2.96
C VAL A 210 -27.05 13.04 -2.35
N ALA A 211 -26.66 11.77 -2.36
CA ALA A 211 -27.44 10.69 -1.78
C ALA A 211 -27.42 10.75 -0.24
N PRO A 212 -28.44 10.21 0.45
CA PRO A 212 -28.38 10.06 1.89
C PRO A 212 -27.14 9.25 2.31
N PRO A 213 -26.49 9.54 3.45
CA PRO A 213 -25.20 8.96 3.82
C PRO A 213 -25.07 7.43 3.65
N PRO A 214 -26.01 6.58 4.11
CA PRO A 214 -25.87 5.13 3.94
C PRO A 214 -25.90 4.69 2.46
N TRP A 215 -26.58 5.44 1.61
CA TRP A 215 -26.65 5.17 0.17
C TRP A 215 -25.38 5.65 -0.55
N GLY A 216 -24.88 6.84 -0.21
CA GLY A 216 -23.63 7.36 -0.78
C GLY A 216 -22.41 6.48 -0.45
N GLU A 217 -22.35 5.95 0.78
CA GLU A 217 -21.32 4.99 1.19
C GLU A 217 -21.43 3.68 0.41
N ARG A 218 -22.65 3.14 0.25
CA ARG A 218 -22.90 1.93 -0.54
C ARG A 218 -22.51 2.09 -2.01
N LEU A 219 -22.91 3.19 -2.64
CA LEU A 219 -22.58 3.45 -4.05
C LEU A 219 -21.08 3.45 -4.29
N GLY A 220 -20.32 4.18 -3.47
CA GLY A 220 -18.86 4.25 -3.61
C GLY A 220 -18.16 2.93 -3.27
N SER A 221 -18.66 2.16 -2.30
CA SER A 221 -18.05 0.87 -1.92
C SER A 221 -18.34 -0.25 -2.93
N LEU A 222 -19.50 -0.23 -3.57
CA LEU A 222 -19.90 -1.23 -4.57
C LEU A 222 -19.29 -0.96 -5.96
N PHE A 223 -18.95 0.29 -6.28
CA PHE A 223 -18.41 0.68 -7.58
C PHE A 223 -17.22 -0.20 -8.02
N ARG A 224 -16.30 -0.49 -7.09
CA ARG A 224 -15.14 -1.35 -7.32
C ARG A 224 -15.50 -2.72 -7.89
N TYR A 225 -16.61 -3.31 -7.45
CA TYR A 225 -16.96 -4.69 -7.80
C TYR A 225 -17.62 -4.82 -9.18
N GLY A 226 -18.24 -3.76 -9.69
CA GLY A 226 -19.01 -3.82 -10.95
C GLY A 226 -18.40 -3.04 -12.11
N ALA A 227 -17.64 -1.98 -11.84
CA ALA A 227 -17.27 -0.99 -12.86
C ALA A 227 -15.77 -0.64 -12.89
N VAL A 228 -14.95 -1.38 -12.15
CA VAL A 228 -13.51 -1.14 -12.04
C VAL A 228 -12.74 -2.39 -12.47
N ALA A 229 -11.71 -2.18 -13.28
CA ALA A 229 -10.70 -3.17 -13.59
C ALA A 229 -9.40 -2.80 -12.87
N GLY A 230 -8.68 -3.77 -12.31
CA GLY A 230 -7.41 -3.54 -11.63
C GLY A 230 -6.37 -4.59 -12.01
N VAL A 231 -5.10 -4.30 -11.74
CA VAL A 231 -3.97 -5.17 -12.09
C VAL A 231 -3.50 -6.04 -10.93
N GLN A 232 -4.18 -5.99 -9.78
CA GLN A 232 -3.78 -6.73 -8.57
C GLN A 232 -4.33 -8.17 -8.62
N PRO A 233 -3.47 -9.20 -8.71
CA PRO A 233 -3.92 -10.59 -8.87
C PRO A 233 -4.67 -11.14 -7.66
N ALA A 234 -4.46 -10.55 -6.47
CA ALA A 234 -5.22 -10.92 -5.27
C ALA A 234 -6.68 -10.45 -5.31
N TRP A 235 -7.02 -9.46 -6.14
CA TRP A 235 -8.35 -8.85 -6.19
C TRP A 235 -9.08 -9.11 -7.51
N TYR A 236 -8.34 -9.32 -8.59
CA TYR A 236 -8.90 -9.34 -9.93
C TYR A 236 -8.39 -10.56 -10.72
N PRO A 237 -9.26 -11.22 -11.50
CA PRO A 237 -8.85 -12.30 -12.39
C PRO A 237 -8.01 -11.75 -13.55
N LEU A 238 -7.26 -12.63 -14.22
CA LEU A 238 -6.37 -12.28 -15.34
C LEU A 238 -7.07 -11.43 -16.43
N ALA A 239 -8.32 -11.74 -16.76
CA ALA A 239 -9.09 -10.98 -17.76
C ALA A 239 -9.28 -9.50 -17.35
N SER A 240 -9.53 -9.24 -16.07
CA SER A 240 -9.65 -7.88 -15.53
C SER A 240 -8.29 -7.18 -15.52
N MET A 241 -7.21 -7.87 -15.15
CA MET A 241 -5.85 -7.33 -15.20
C MET A 241 -5.45 -6.90 -16.61
N GLN A 242 -5.73 -7.76 -17.60
CA GLN A 242 -5.48 -7.45 -19.01
C GLN A 242 -6.34 -6.27 -19.49
N LEU A 243 -7.60 -6.21 -19.09
CA LEU A 243 -8.50 -5.10 -19.42
C LEU A 243 -7.98 -3.79 -18.81
N ALA A 244 -7.63 -3.78 -17.53
CA ALA A 244 -7.09 -2.63 -16.82
C ALA A 244 -5.83 -2.09 -17.52
N ALA A 245 -4.86 -2.96 -17.81
CA ALA A 245 -3.64 -2.58 -18.51
C ALA A 245 -3.90 -2.00 -19.91
N ARG A 246 -4.83 -2.60 -20.68
CA ARG A 246 -5.23 -2.09 -22.01
C ARG A 246 -5.93 -0.75 -21.92
N LEU A 247 -6.88 -0.59 -21.00
CA LEU A 247 -7.63 0.65 -20.80
C LEU A 247 -6.71 1.78 -20.31
N HIS A 248 -5.84 1.50 -19.34
CA HIS A 248 -4.85 2.47 -18.84
C HIS A 248 -3.99 2.99 -19.99
N ARG A 249 -3.36 2.08 -20.74
CA ARG A 249 -2.53 2.43 -21.89
C ARG A 249 -3.29 3.21 -22.96
N ARG A 250 -4.52 2.79 -23.31
CA ARG A 250 -5.36 3.47 -24.32
C ARG A 250 -5.73 4.89 -23.90
N ARG A 251 -5.82 5.15 -22.59
CA ARG A 251 -6.14 6.47 -22.02
C ARG A 251 -4.90 7.31 -21.70
N GLY A 252 -3.73 6.90 -22.18
CA GLY A 252 -2.47 7.65 -22.01
C GLY A 252 -1.73 7.34 -20.71
N GLY A 253 -2.14 6.30 -19.98
CA GLY A 253 -1.49 5.85 -18.75
C GLY A 253 -0.03 5.47 -18.94
N ARG A 254 0.82 5.82 -17.97
CA ARG A 254 2.29 5.75 -18.12
C ARG A 254 2.94 4.67 -17.25
N VAL A 255 2.37 4.35 -16.10
CA VAL A 255 2.91 3.41 -15.11
C VAL A 255 1.80 2.46 -14.66
N LEU A 256 2.11 1.17 -14.57
CA LEU A 256 1.29 0.16 -13.91
C LEU A 256 1.95 -0.27 -12.59
N THR A 257 1.13 -0.45 -11.55
CA THR A 257 1.53 -0.66 -10.15
C THR A 257 0.55 -1.60 -9.43
#